data_AF-A0A951P587-F1
#
_entry.id   AF-A0A951P587-F1
#
_cell.length_a   1.000
_cell.length_b   1.000
_cell.length_c   1.000
_cell.angle_alpha   90.00
_cell.angle_beta   90.00
_cell.angle_gamma   90.00
#
_symmetry.space_group_name_H-M   'P 1'
#
loop_
_entity.id
_entity.type
_entity.pdbx_description
1 polymer ?
#
loop_
_entity_poly.entity_id
_entity_poly.type
_entity_poly.pdbx_seq_one_letter_code
_entity_poly.pdbx_strand_id
1 'polypeptide(L)' 'MVVEPSLQDLLDFIQQTQDARELKRALAVKMTLQGTLQKEIMALLQVTSGFISKWKGSYEQQGAKGTINLTGSI' A
#
# COMPACT_ATOMS: atom_id res chain seq x y z
N MET A 1 5.97 21.17 -5.79
CA MET A 1 5.75 20.07 -6.75
C MET A 1 5.01 18.99 -5.98
N VAL A 2 3.69 18.89 -6.15
CA VAL A 2 2.92 17.81 -5.53
C VAL A 2 3.26 16.54 -6.31
N VAL A 3 3.80 15.55 -5.63
CA VAL A 3 4.02 14.22 -6.22
C VAL A 3 2.65 13.55 -6.28
N GLU A 4 1.98 13.64 -7.43
CA GLU A 4 0.72 12.93 -7.64
C GLU A 4 0.99 11.41 -7.51
N PRO A 5 0.31 10.71 -6.60
CA PRO A 5 0.51 9.28 -6.44
C PRO A 5 0.05 8.56 -7.71
N SER A 6 1.00 8.04 -8.49
CA SER A 6 0.68 7.36 -9.74
C SER A 6 0.33 5.89 -9.46
N LEU A 7 -0.77 5.43 -10.08
CA LEU A 7 -1.18 4.02 -10.01
C LEU A 7 -0.15 3.11 -10.71
N GLN A 8 0.50 3.61 -11.75
CA GLN A 8 1.50 2.83 -12.49
C GLN A 8 2.72 2.54 -11.63
N ASP A 9 3.25 3.53 -10.89
CA ASP A 9 4.39 3.31 -10.00
C ASP A 9 4.07 2.29 -8.89
N LEU A 10 2.82 2.27 -8.41
CA LEU A 10 2.37 1.28 -7.44
C LEU A 10 2.35 -0.13 -8.05
N LEU A 11 1.89 -0.27 -9.29
CA LEU A 11 1.84 -1.54 -10.00
C LEU A 11 3.24 -2.07 -10.31
N ASP A 12 4.14 -1.18 -10.76
CA ASP A 12 5.53 -1.52 -11.03
C ASP A 12 6.25 -1.96 -9.75
N PHE A 13 6.00 -1.27 -8.64
CA PHE A 13 6.50 -1.67 -7.32
C PHE A 13 6.02 -3.07 -6.91
N ILE A 14 4.73 -3.36 -7.06
CA ILE A 14 4.15 -4.69 -6.75
C ILE A 14 4.83 -5.80 -7.56
N GLN A 15 5.20 -5.53 -8.81
CA GLN A 15 5.87 -6.52 -9.67
C GLN A 15 7.35 -6.74 -9.30
N GLN A 16 7.99 -5.74 -8.71
CA GLN A 16 9.43 -5.75 -8.44
C GLN A 16 9.78 -6.13 -6.99
N THR A 17 8.89 -5.86 -6.03
CA THR A 17 9.19 -6.09 -4.61
C THR A 17 9.27 -7.58 -4.28
N GLN A 18 10.32 -7.97 -3.55
CA GLN A 18 10.50 -9.32 -3.01
C GLN A 18 10.15 -9.39 -1.52
N ASP A 19 9.92 -8.26 -0.85
CA ASP A 19 9.53 -8.24 0.56
C ASP A 19 8.02 -8.48 0.67
N ALA A 20 7.64 -9.62 1.26
CA ALA A 20 6.25 -10.02 1.43
C ALA A 20 5.42 -9.01 2.24
N ARG A 21 6.04 -8.23 3.14
CA ARG A 21 5.37 -7.19 3.93
C ARG A 21 5.06 -5.99 3.06
N GLU A 22 6.02 -5.57 2.22
CA GLU A 22 5.84 -4.48 1.27
C GLU A 22 4.80 -4.81 0.21
N LEU A 23 4.87 -6.02 -0.35
CA LEU A 23 3.88 -6.55 -1.28
C LEU A 23 2.47 -6.49 -0.67
N LYS A 24 2.31 -6.94 0.58
CA LYS A 24 1.02 -6.93 1.28
C LYS A 24 0.47 -5.51 1.47
N ARG A 25 1.33 -4.52 1.75
CA ARG A 25 0.94 -3.11 1.90
C ARG A 25 0.49 -2.54 0.57
N ALA A 26 1.28 -2.74 -0.48
CA ALA A 26 0.98 -2.25 -1.81
C ALA A 26 -0.31 -2.87 -2.36
N LEU A 27 -0.55 -4.16 -2.11
CA LEU A 27 -1.81 -4.83 -2.45
C LEU A 27 -3.00 -4.24 -1.69
N ALA A 28 -2.88 -3.98 -0.39
CA ALA A 28 -3.95 -3.36 0.39
C ALA A 28 -4.32 -1.97 -0.15
N VAL A 29 -3.31 -1.17 -0.52
CA VAL A 29 -3.51 0.16 -1.15
C VAL A 29 -4.19 0.02 -2.50
N LYS A 30 -3.65 -0.84 -3.39
CA LYS A 30 -4.24 -1.09 -4.72
C LYS A 30 -5.71 -1.48 -4.62
N MET A 31 -6.04 -2.46 -3.78
CA MET A 31 -7.42 -2.94 -3.63
C MET A 31 -8.35 -1.83 -3.11
N THR A 32 -7.86 -0.97 -2.22
CA THR A 32 -8.61 0.19 -1.72
C THR A 32 -8.87 1.21 -2.83
N LEU A 33 -7.87 1.52 -3.66
CA LEU A 33 -8.01 2.43 -4.81
C LEU A 33 -8.96 1.87 -5.88
N GLN A 34 -9.03 0.56 -6.02
CA GLN A 34 -9.99 -0.14 -6.88
C GLN A 34 -11.42 -0.18 -6.32
N GLY A 35 -11.66 0.39 -5.13
CA GLY A 35 -12.98 0.43 -4.49
C GLY A 35 -13.38 -0.85 -3.76
N THR A 36 -12.44 -1.77 -3.50
CA THR A 36 -12.71 -2.99 -2.72
C THR A 36 -13.05 -2.61 -1.28
N LEU A 37 -14.04 -3.28 -0.67
CA LEU A 37 -14.43 -2.95 0.70
C LEU A 37 -13.34 -3.37 1.68
N GLN A 38 -13.08 -2.55 2.71
CA GLN A 38 -12.05 -2.85 3.71
C GLN A 38 -12.23 -4.23 4.34
N LYS A 39 -13.47 -4.66 4.60
CA LYS A 39 -13.77 -5.99 5.15
C LYS A 39 -13.25 -7.14 4.26
N GLU A 40 -13.30 -6.98 2.94
CA GLU A 40 -12.88 -7.99 1.97
C GLU A 40 -11.35 -8.01 1.89
N ILE A 41 -10.72 -6.84 1.89
CA ILE A 41 -9.26 -6.69 1.94
C ILE A 41 -8.71 -7.33 3.22
N MET A 42 -9.35 -7.07 4.35
CA MET A 42 -8.97 -7.64 5.65
C MET A 42 -9.01 -9.16 5.62
N ALA A 43 -10.10 -9.73 5.10
CA ALA A 43 -10.25 -11.19 4.98
C ALA A 43 -9.23 -11.81 4.03
N LEU A 44 -8.98 -11.18 2.87
CA LEU A 44 -8.07 -11.71 1.85
C LEU A 44 -6.60 -11.63 2.29
N LEU A 45 -6.17 -10.50 2.84
CA LEU A 45 -4.77 -10.24 3.19
C LEU A 45 -4.42 -10.60 4.65
N GLN A 46 -5.43 -10.97 5.44
CA GLN A 46 -5.34 -11.23 6.87
C GLN A 46 -4.74 -10.03 7.62
N VAL A 47 -5.34 -8.85 7.41
CA VAL A 47 -4.91 -7.57 7.99
C VAL A 47 -6.05 -6.85 8.70
N THR A 48 -5.74 -5.79 9.42
CA THR A 48 -6.73 -4.96 10.11
C THR A 48 -7.12 -3.73 9.28
N SER A 49 -8.27 -3.12 9.59
CA SER A 49 -8.68 -1.84 8.98
C SER A 49 -7.66 -0.73 9.24
N GLY A 50 -7.07 -0.69 10.43
CA GLY A 50 -5.99 0.26 10.77
C GLY A 50 -4.74 0.08 9.91
N PHE A 51 -4.40 -1.17 9.54
CA PHE A 51 -3.32 -1.43 8.58
C PHE A 51 -3.64 -0.82 7.22
N ILE A 52 -4.85 -1.06 6.70
CA ILE A 52 -5.29 -0.52 5.40
C ILE A 52 -5.27 1.01 5.41
N SER A 53 -5.89 1.64 6.41
CA SER A 53 -5.95 3.10 6.54
C SER A 53 -4.56 3.73 6.65
N LYS A 54 -3.64 3.12 7.40
CA LYS A 54 -2.25 3.60 7.53
C LYS A 54 -1.55 3.64 6.17
N TRP A 55 -1.59 2.54 5.42
CA TRP A 55 -0.86 2.45 4.15
C TRP A 55 -1.54 3.23 3.04
N LYS A 56 -2.87 3.34 3.05
CA LYS A 56 -3.61 4.23 2.16
C LYS A 56 -3.18 5.69 2.39
N GLY A 57 -3.19 6.16 3.64
CA GLY A 57 -2.76 7.53 3.96
C GLY A 57 -1.28 7.77 3.61
N SER A 58 -0.42 6.79 3.84
CA SER A 58 1.00 6.86 3.44
C SER A 58 1.17 6.98 1.92
N TYR A 59 0.39 6.22 1.15
CA TYR A 59 0.38 6.30 -0.31
C TYR A 59 -0.18 7.65 -0.82
N GLU A 60 -1.26 8.16 -0.23
CA GLU A 60 -1.82 9.48 -0.58
C GLU A 60 -0.80 10.62 -0.33
N GLN A 61 0.11 10.46 0.63
CA GLN A 61 1.12 11.46 0.96
C GLN A 61 2.42 11.31 0.15
N GLN A 62 2.82 10.09 -0.20
CA GLN A 62 4.18 9.79 -0.69
C GLN A 62 4.20 8.92 -1.96
N GLY A 63 3.05 8.57 -2.53
CA GLY A 63 2.95 7.65 -3.66
C GLY A 63 3.46 6.24 -3.32
N ALA A 64 3.98 5.52 -4.32
CA ALA A 64 4.48 4.15 -4.13
C ALA A 64 5.54 4.04 -3.02
N LYS A 65 6.36 5.09 -2.82
CA LYS A 65 7.36 5.16 -1.74
C LYS A 65 6.74 5.08 -0.34
N GLY A 66 5.51 5.56 -0.18
CA GLY A 66 4.76 5.46 1.08
C GLY A 66 4.39 4.03 1.48
N THR A 67 4.48 3.06 0.56
CA THR A 67 4.23 1.64 0.85
C THR A 67 5.49 0.89 1.35
N ILE A 68 6.66 1.54 1.22
CA ILE A 68 7.97 1.06 1.63
C ILE A 68 8.20 1.47 3.10
N ASN A 69 8.76 0.60 3.92
CA ASN A 69 9.20 1.01 5.26
C ASN A 69 10.56 1.72 5.14
N LEU A 70 10.60 3.05 5.24
CA LEU A 70 11.88 3.76 5.48
C LEU A 70 12.30 3.73 6.97
N THR A 71 11.45 3.20 7.86
CA THR A 71 11.80 3.02 9.26
C THR A 71 12.13 1.55 9.53
N GLY A 72 13.35 1.15 9.19
CA GLY A 72 14.05 0.20 10.02
C GLY A 72 14.36 0.91 11.34
N SER A 73 13.54 0.67 12.36
CA SER A 73 13.94 1.00 13.73
C SER A 73 15.20 0.19 14.04
N ILE A 74 16.32 0.90 14.20
CA ILE A 74 17.36 0.54 15.18
C ILE A 74 16.77 0.84 16.56
#